data_AF-A0A7J4E3M3-F1
#
_entry.id   AF-A0A7J4E3M3-F1
#
_cell.length_a   1.000
_cell.length_b   1.000
_cell.length_c   1.000
_cell.angle_alpha   90.00
_cell.angle_beta   90.00
_cell.angle_gamma   90.00
#
_symmetry.space_group_name_H-M   'P 1'
#
loop_
_entity.id
_entity.type
_entity.pdbx_description
1 polymer ?
#
loop_
_entity_poly.entity_id
_entity_poly.type
_entity_poly.pdbx_seq_one_letter_code
_entity_poly.pdbx_strand_id
1 'polypeptide(L)'
;MVVEDPEKLAVLLKKKAKENNAPIWEATARFITKSRRRRVCVNLSRIDKYSSEGSTVLVPGKVLGAGKLTHKVIVGAFKFSEKAKSKIEAA
;
A
#
# COMPACT_ATOMS: atom_id res chain seq x y z
N MET A 1 -10.02 -9.65 1.60
CA MET A 1 -9.63 -9.54 3.02
C MET A 1 -9.65 -8.08 3.43
N VAL A 2 -10.67 -7.65 4.17
CA VAL A 2 -10.73 -6.31 4.77
C VAL A 2 -10.07 -6.45 6.14
N VAL A 3 -8.94 -5.79 6.35
CA VAL A 3 -8.29 -5.78 7.66
C VAL A 3 -9.11 -4.87 8.57
N GLU A 4 -9.90 -5.47 9.47
CA GLU A 4 -10.81 -4.77 10.38
C GLU A 4 -10.07 -3.97 11.47
N ASP A 5 -8.87 -4.42 11.88
CA ASP A 5 -8.08 -3.78 12.93
C ASP A 5 -6.68 -3.32 12.45
N PRO A 6 -6.46 -2.00 12.29
CA PRO A 6 -5.15 -1.46 11.91
C PRO A 6 -4.07 -1.69 12.99
N GLU A 7 -4.48 -1.89 14.24
CA GLU A 7 -3.57 -2.12 15.37
C GLU A 7 -2.98 -3.53 15.35
N LYS A 8 -3.81 -4.57 15.14
CA LYS A 8 -3.35 -5.96 15.01
C LYS A 8 -2.38 -6.12 13.83
N LEU A 9 -2.67 -5.45 12.70
CA LEU A 9 -1.77 -5.45 11.56
C LEU A 9 -0.44 -4.77 11.87
N ALA A 10 -0.46 -3.63 12.57
CA ALA A 10 0.75 -2.93 12.97
C ALA A 10 1.63 -3.77 13.91
N VAL A 11 1.03 -4.53 14.84
CA VAL A 11 1.76 -5.46 15.72
C VAL A 11 2.42 -6.58 14.91
N LEU A 12 1.69 -7.18 13.96
CA LEU A 12 2.22 -8.25 13.11
C LEU A 12 3.36 -7.75 12.21
N LEU A 13 3.21 -6.55 11.62
CA LEU A 13 4.25 -5.92 10.81
C LEU A 13 5.49 -5.59 11.63
N LYS A 14 5.34 -5.12 12.88
CA LYS A 14 6.48 -4.89 13.79
C LYS A 14 7.20 -6.20 14.14
N LYS A 15 6.47 -7.29 14.35
CA LYS A 15 7.07 -8.60 14.61
C LYS A 15 7.88 -9.09 13.41
N LYS A 16 7.29 -9.04 12.20
CA LYS A 16 8.00 -9.37 10.96
C LYS A 16 9.16 -8.42 10.64
N ALA A 17 9.06 -7.14 11.00
CA ALA A 17 10.16 -6.19 10.84
C ALA A 17 11.40 -6.64 11.62
N LYS A 18 11.19 -7.07 12.88
CA LYS A 18 12.26 -7.57 13.75
C LYS A 18 12.82 -8.91 13.28
N GLU A 19 11.97 -9.83 12.85
CA GLU A 19 12.40 -11.15 12.35
C GLU A 19 13.21 -11.04 11.05
N ASN A 20 12.81 -10.16 10.14
CA ASN A 20 13.43 -10.02 8.82
C ASN A 20 14.44 -8.87 8.71
N ASN A 21 14.76 -8.17 9.81
CA ASN A 21 15.60 -6.95 9.83
C ASN A 21 15.23 -5.93 8.73
N ALA A 22 13.94 -5.80 8.44
CA ALA A 22 13.44 -5.00 7.34
C ALA A 22 12.77 -3.72 7.87
N PRO A 23 13.47 -2.57 7.90
CA PRO A 23 12.97 -1.32 8.49
C PRO A 23 11.73 -0.77 7.76
N ILE A 24 11.51 -1.20 6.53
CA ILE A 24 10.33 -0.87 5.71
C ILE A 24 9.03 -1.27 6.41
N TRP A 25 9.00 -2.43 7.09
CA TRP A 25 7.80 -2.90 7.78
C TRP A 25 7.49 -2.08 9.03
N GLU A 26 8.54 -1.63 9.74
CA GLU A 26 8.36 -0.74 10.87
C GLU A 26 7.82 0.62 10.43
N ALA A 27 8.37 1.19 9.36
CA ALA A 27 7.87 2.43 8.77
C ALA A 27 6.40 2.30 8.36
N THR A 28 6.05 1.21 7.67
CA THR A 28 4.68 0.89 7.25
C THR A 28 3.74 0.80 8.44
N ALA A 29 4.14 0.12 9.52
CA ALA A 29 3.37 0.02 10.75
C ALA A 29 3.11 1.41 11.36
N ARG A 30 4.14 2.26 11.44
CA ARG A 30 4.01 3.65 11.94
C ARG A 30 2.98 4.46 11.14
N PHE A 31 2.93 4.29 9.82
CA PHE A 31 1.95 5.00 8.97
C PHE A 31 0.51 4.48 9.14
N ILE A 32 0.33 3.18 9.35
CA ILE A 32 -0.99 2.55 9.54
C ILE A 32 -1.60 2.94 10.89
N THR A 33 -0.77 3.06 11.94
CA THR A 33 -1.19 3.48 13.29
C THR A 33 -1.63 4.95 13.34
N LYS A 34 -1.32 5.76 12.32
CA LYS A 34 -1.80 7.16 12.29
C LYS A 34 -3.33 7.21 12.17
N SER A 35 -3.91 8.24 12.81
CA SER A 35 -5.34 8.58 12.71
C SER A 35 -5.77 8.66 11.24
N ARG A 36 -7.01 8.24 10.94
CA ARG A 36 -7.57 8.13 9.58
C ARG A 36 -7.31 9.37 8.71
N ARG A 37 -7.42 10.57 9.28
CA ARG A 37 -7.17 11.85 8.57
C ARG A 37 -5.71 12.08 8.14
N ARG A 38 -4.76 11.43 8.81
CA ARG A 38 -3.30 11.52 8.56
C ARG A 38 -2.76 10.34 7.78
N ARG A 39 -3.61 9.39 7.37
CA ARG A 39 -3.17 8.24 6.56
C ARG A 39 -2.89 8.69 5.13
N VAL A 40 -1.89 8.05 4.53
CA VAL A 40 -1.45 8.38 3.18
C VAL A 40 -2.47 7.87 2.17
N CYS A 41 -2.83 8.73 1.22
CA CYS A 41 -3.62 8.36 0.04
C CYS A 41 -2.76 8.55 -1.20
N VAL A 42 -2.63 7.52 -2.03
CA VAL A 42 -1.78 7.53 -3.22
C VAL A 42 -2.61 7.26 -4.47
N ASN A 43 -2.38 8.06 -5.51
CA ASN A 43 -3.02 7.89 -6.82
C ASN A 43 -2.19 6.95 -7.70
N LEU A 44 -2.85 6.24 -8.62
CA LEU A 44 -2.18 5.39 -9.62
C LEU A 44 -1.13 6.16 -10.44
N SER A 45 -1.36 7.43 -10.77
CA SER A 45 -0.36 8.25 -11.47
C SER A 45 0.94 8.46 -10.70
N ARG A 46 0.92 8.42 -9.36
CA ARG A 46 2.17 8.42 -8.57
C ARG A 46 2.84 7.07 -8.62
N ILE A 47 2.06 5.99 -8.52
CA ILE A 47 2.60 4.64 -8.57
C ILE A 47 3.29 4.42 -9.91
N ASP A 48 2.62 4.74 -11.02
CA ASP A 48 3.15 4.64 -12.38
C ASP A 48 4.47 5.42 -12.58
N LYS A 49 4.60 6.61 -11.98
CA LYS A 49 5.84 7.41 -12.08
C LYS A 49 7.02 6.86 -11.29
N TYR A 50 6.77 6.17 -10.18
CA TYR A 50 7.81 5.67 -9.27
C TYR A 50 7.98 4.15 -9.33
N SER A 51 7.22 3.49 -10.19
CA SER A 51 7.24 2.05 -10.41
C SER A 51 7.92 1.76 -11.74
N SER A 52 8.59 0.62 -11.78
CA SER A 52 9.07 -0.01 -13.01
C SER A 52 8.32 -1.31 -13.25
N GLU A 53 8.38 -1.82 -14.47
CA GLU A 53 7.70 -3.06 -14.85
C GLU A 53 8.14 -4.24 -13.96
N GLY A 54 7.18 -4.92 -13.34
CA GLY A 54 7.44 -6.03 -12.41
C GLY A 54 7.85 -5.63 -10.98
N SER A 55 7.92 -4.33 -10.67
CA SER A 55 8.30 -3.89 -9.32
C SER A 55 7.15 -4.06 -8.30
N THR A 56 7.53 -4.24 -7.04
CA THR A 56 6.60 -4.40 -5.91
C THR A 56 6.50 -3.09 -5.13
N VAL A 57 5.30 -2.51 -5.06
CA VAL A 57 5.05 -1.24 -4.39
C VAL A 57 4.15 -1.45 -3.18
N LEU A 58 4.64 -1.08 -2.00
CA LEU A 58 3.89 -1.12 -0.75
C LEU A 58 3.35 0.27 -0.40
N VAL A 59 2.03 0.39 -0.26
CA VAL A 59 1.35 1.62 0.14
C VAL A 59 0.74 1.43 1.52
N PRO A 60 1.22 2.13 2.58
CA PRO A 60 0.73 1.98 3.96
C PRO A 60 -0.65 2.62 4.21
N GLY A 61 -1.46 2.79 3.17
CA GLY A 61 -2.71 3.55 3.21
C GLY A 61 -3.66 3.18 2.08
N LYS A 62 -4.42 4.16 1.58
CA LYS A 62 -5.44 3.94 0.55
C LYS A 62 -4.90 4.27 -0.85
N VAL A 63 -5.10 3.35 -1.80
CA VAL A 63 -4.82 3.61 -3.21
C VAL A 63 -6.09 4.05 -3.92
N LEU A 64 -5.98 5.13 -4.68
CA LEU A 64 -7.04 5.78 -5.43
C LEU A 64 -6.81 5.63 -6.94
N GLY A 65 -7.89 5.50 -7.70
CA GLY A 65 -7.86 5.19 -9.13
C GLY A 65 -7.62 6.38 -10.06
N ALA A 66 -7.09 7.50 -9.56
CA ALA A 66 -6.83 8.67 -10.40
C ALA A 66 -5.50 8.51 -11.17
N GLY A 67 -5.52 8.71 -12.48
CA GLY A 67 -4.39 8.47 -13.37
C GLY A 67 -4.51 7.19 -14.21
N LYS A 68 -3.44 6.88 -14.94
CA LYS A 68 -3.28 5.65 -15.72
C LYS A 68 -2.14 4.83 -15.12
N LEU A 69 -2.23 3.51 -15.27
CA LEU A 69 -1.15 2.57 -14.99
C LEU A 69 -0.75 2.00 -16.34
N THR A 70 0.51 2.15 -16.73
CA THR A 70 1.01 1.82 -18.07
C THR A 70 1.69 0.45 -18.15
N HIS A 71 2.11 -0.09 -17.02
CA HIS A 71 2.88 -1.33 -16.93
C HIS A 71 2.38 -2.20 -15.77
N LYS A 72 2.78 -3.48 -15.77
CA LYS A 72 2.41 -4.42 -14.71
C LYS A 72 3.16 -4.12 -13.41
N VAL A 73 2.41 -3.93 -12.33
CA VAL A 73 2.95 -3.62 -11.00
C VAL A 73 2.25 -4.45 -9.94
N ILE A 74 3.03 -4.98 -8.99
CA ILE A 74 2.47 -5.66 -7.82
C ILE A 74 2.27 -4.60 -6.73
N VAL A 75 1.02 -4.18 -6.49
CA VAL A 75 0.70 -3.17 -5.48
C VAL A 75 0.10 -3.83 -4.24
N GLY A 76 0.77 -3.68 -3.10
CA GLY A 76 0.23 -4.03 -1.78
C GLY A 76 -0.27 -2.78 -1.06
N ALA A 77 -1.54 -2.72 -0.68
CA ALA A 77 -2.09 -1.58 0.06
C ALA A 77 -3.10 -1.98 1.12
N PHE A 78 -3.33 -1.10 2.11
CA PHE A 78 -4.33 -1.33 3.16
C PHE A 78 -5.76 -1.29 2.61
N LYS A 79 -6.04 -0.39 1.67
CA LYS A 79 -7.35 -0.31 1.01
C LYS A 79 -7.19 0.16 -0.43
N PHE A 80 -7.98 -0.42 -1.32
CA PHE A 80 -8.09 0.01 -2.70
C PHE A 80 -9.46 0.63 -2.95
N SER A 81 -9.50 1.68 -3.76
CA SER A 81 -10.74 2.14 -4.40
C SER A 81 -11.15 1.15 -5.49
N GLU A 82 -12.45 0.98 -5.73
CA GLU A 82 -12.97 0.13 -6.82
C GLU A 82 -12.35 0.48 -8.17
N LYS A 83 -12.31 1.78 -8.51
CA LYS A 83 -11.65 2.26 -9.73
C LYS A 83 -10.15 1.92 -9.78
N ALA A 84 -9.48 1.83 -8.64
CA ALA A 84 -8.07 1.44 -8.59
C ALA A 84 -7.92 -0.06 -8.85
N LYS A 85 -8.76 -0.90 -8.24
CA LYS A 85 -8.75 -2.34 -8.47
C LYS A 85 -8.97 -2.68 -9.94
N SER A 86 -10.01 -2.12 -10.55
CA SER A 86 -10.32 -2.40 -11.97
C SER A 86 -9.17 -2.00 -12.90
N LYS A 87 -8.44 -0.93 -12.58
CA LYS A 87 -7.29 -0.50 -13.39
C LYS A 87 -6.02 -1.33 -13.16
N ILE A 88 -5.85 -1.88 -11.95
CA ILE A 88 -4.73 -2.77 -11.64
C ILE A 88 -4.99 -4.17 -12.22
N GLU A 89 -6.23 -4.66 -12.17
CA GLU A 89 -6.63 -5.94 -12.76
C GLU A 89 -6.63 -5.91 -14.30
N ALA A 90 -6.87 -4.73 -14.91
CA ALA A 90 -6.84 -4.56 -16.35
C ALA A 90 -5.43 -4.35 -16.95
N ALA A 91 -4.40 -4.20 -16.13
CA ALA A 91 -3.00 -3.97 -16.54
C ALA A 91 -2.18 -5.27 -16.49
#